data_AF-F0V8T1-F1
#
_entry.id   AF-F0V8T1-F1
#
_cell.length_a   1.000
_cell.length_b   1.000
_cell.length_c   1.000
_cell.angle_alpha   90.00
_cell.angle_beta   90.00
_cell.angle_gamma   90.00
#
_symmetry.space_group_name_H-M   'P 1'
#
loop_
_entity.id
_entity.type
_entity.pdbx_description
1 polymer ?
#
loop_
_entity_poly.entity_id
_entity_poly.type
_entity_poly.pdbx_seq_one_letter_code
_entity_poly.pdbx_strand_id
1 'polypeptide(L)'
;MPSLVSGRHRTPAELQAALKVVNDQLADANDLERPALELVAQKLTEELVEVERELAQKKGSSDGHVGSGDGSTSLQTSEVPQGSASVSQPSGESGDQPTISGGDEDLVTFLKGLPKVRVEDGVQKYVLIRVDPEQNETKRFETTIYLVRGNPQAEYHYQCALDTIKELESKGIEAEVQGGGRIECRMKDRQIEIYGHSYQYGRADHSITAQLIKQFFGSDYQVSWGDYGY
;
A
#
# COMPACT_ATOMS: atom_id res chain seq x y z
N MET A 1 -8.70 18.65 44.63
CA MET A 1 -9.37 17.36 44.40
C MET A 1 -8.45 16.53 43.51
N PRO A 2 -7.84 15.44 43.99
CA PRO A 2 -7.04 14.58 43.12
C PRO A 2 -7.96 13.72 42.24
N SER A 3 -7.53 13.57 40.98
CA SER A 3 -8.06 12.67 39.95
C SER A 3 -7.97 11.20 40.39
N LEU A 4 -8.88 10.33 39.92
CA LEU A 4 -8.58 9.03 39.27
C LEU A 4 -9.79 8.07 39.20
N VAL A 5 -10.02 7.54 37.98
CA VAL A 5 -10.65 6.25 37.61
C VAL A 5 -12.19 6.19 37.74
N SER A 6 -12.97 5.92 36.69
CA SER A 6 -12.84 4.76 35.80
C SER A 6 -13.45 5.02 34.41
N GLY A 7 -12.68 5.62 33.51
CA GLY A 7 -12.76 5.21 32.12
C GLY A 7 -12.11 3.84 32.06
N ARG A 8 -12.86 2.78 31.79
CA ARG A 8 -12.28 1.44 31.59
C ARG A 8 -11.28 1.55 30.45
N HIS A 9 -9.99 1.72 30.77
CA HIS A 9 -8.92 1.40 29.85
C HIS A 9 -9.08 -0.08 29.58
N ARG A 10 -9.64 -0.42 28.42
CA ARG A 10 -9.70 -1.80 27.96
C ARG A 10 -8.25 -2.27 27.87
N THR A 11 -7.95 -3.35 28.55
CA THR A 11 -6.62 -3.94 28.46
C THR A 11 -6.39 -4.44 27.02
N PRO A 12 -5.13 -4.55 26.55
CA PRO A 12 -4.85 -5.12 25.22
C PRO A 12 -5.51 -6.49 25.02
N ALA A 13 -5.57 -7.30 26.08
CA ALA A 13 -6.22 -8.61 26.04
C ALA A 13 -7.74 -8.52 25.82
N GLU A 14 -8.42 -7.55 26.44
CA GLU A 14 -9.85 -7.32 26.23
C GLU A 14 -10.14 -6.79 24.82
N LEU A 15 -9.26 -5.92 24.30
CA LEU A 15 -9.36 -5.41 22.92
C LEU A 15 -9.11 -6.52 21.89
N GLN A 16 -8.14 -7.39 22.11
CA GLN A 16 -7.91 -8.58 21.28
C GLN A 16 -9.09 -9.56 21.32
N ALA A 17 -9.69 -9.78 22.50
CA ALA A 17 -10.87 -10.62 22.64
C ALA A 17 -12.09 -10.01 21.91
N ALA A 18 -12.31 -8.70 22.04
CA ALA A 18 -13.37 -8.00 21.32
C ALA A 18 -13.15 -8.04 19.80
N LEU A 19 -11.92 -7.84 19.34
CA LEU A 19 -11.56 -7.91 17.93
C LEU A 19 -11.80 -9.32 17.36
N LYS A 20 -11.48 -10.37 18.13
CA LYS A 20 -11.78 -11.75 17.73
C LYS A 20 -13.29 -11.98 17.56
N VAL A 21 -14.11 -11.53 18.50
CA VAL A 21 -15.57 -11.67 18.42
C VAL A 21 -16.14 -10.92 17.21
N VAL A 22 -15.64 -9.71 16.91
CA VAL A 22 -16.08 -8.95 15.73
C VAL A 22 -15.64 -9.63 14.43
N ASN A 23 -14.44 -10.21 14.39
CA ASN A 23 -13.96 -10.99 13.24
C ASN A 23 -14.78 -12.28 13.02
N ASP A 24 -15.16 -12.96 14.10
CA ASP A 24 -16.05 -14.13 14.02
C ASP A 24 -17.43 -13.70 13.48
N GLN A 25 -17.98 -12.56 13.93
CA GLN A 25 -19.24 -12.02 13.39
C GLN A 25 -19.13 -11.57 11.93
N LEU A 26 -17.97 -11.04 11.51
CA LEU A 26 -17.69 -10.69 10.11
C LEU A 26 -17.66 -11.89 9.17
N ALA A 27 -17.35 -13.09 9.70
CA ALA A 27 -17.36 -14.32 8.93
C ALA A 27 -18.79 -14.74 8.52
N ASP A 28 -19.77 -14.47 9.40
CA ASP A 28 -21.18 -14.81 9.19
C ASP A 28 -22.06 -13.61 8.80
N ALA A 29 -21.48 -12.42 8.62
CA ALA A 29 -22.21 -11.18 8.35
C ALA A 29 -22.74 -11.09 6.90
N ASN A 30 -23.97 -10.59 6.76
CA ASN A 30 -24.58 -10.25 5.48
C ASN A 30 -24.02 -8.94 4.90
N ASP A 31 -24.20 -8.71 3.59
CA ASP A 31 -23.67 -7.52 2.88
C ASP A 31 -24.10 -6.17 3.47
N LEU A 32 -25.22 -6.12 4.21
CA LEU A 32 -25.72 -4.92 4.87
C LEU A 32 -25.02 -4.62 6.21
N GLU A 33 -24.59 -5.65 6.94
CA GLU A 33 -24.03 -5.51 8.30
C GLU A 33 -22.50 -5.51 8.30
N ARG A 34 -21.91 -6.17 7.31
CA ARG A 34 -20.47 -6.26 7.09
C ARG A 34 -19.73 -4.91 7.13
N PRO A 35 -20.17 -3.83 6.44
CA PRO A 35 -19.46 -2.55 6.50
C PRO A 35 -19.48 -1.90 7.89
N ALA A 36 -20.56 -2.10 8.66
CA ALA A 36 -20.65 -1.59 10.02
C ALA A 36 -19.72 -2.35 10.97
N LEU A 37 -19.65 -3.68 10.84
CA LEU A 37 -18.77 -4.52 11.64
C LEU A 37 -17.29 -4.30 11.29
N GLU A 38 -16.96 -4.06 10.02
CA GLU A 38 -15.60 -3.76 9.59
C GLU A 38 -15.10 -2.43 10.16
N LEU A 39 -15.96 -1.40 10.20
CA LEU A 39 -15.66 -0.15 10.86
C LEU A 39 -15.41 -0.34 12.37
N VAL A 40 -16.16 -1.24 13.02
CA VAL A 40 -15.95 -1.57 14.44
C VAL A 40 -14.61 -2.31 14.64
N ALA A 41 -14.26 -3.25 13.76
CA ALA A 41 -12.98 -3.96 13.80
C ALA A 41 -11.78 -3.01 13.61
N GLN A 42 -11.89 -2.07 12.67
CA GLN A 42 -10.87 -1.04 12.44
C GLN A 42 -10.66 -0.19 13.70
N LYS A 43 -11.75 0.33 14.29
CA LYS A 43 -11.67 1.14 15.51
C LYS A 43 -11.08 0.37 16.70
N LEU A 44 -11.42 -0.90 16.88
CA LEU A 44 -10.83 -1.75 17.93
C LEU A 44 -9.33 -2.00 17.71
N THR A 45 -8.92 -2.11 16.44
CA THR A 45 -7.51 -2.27 16.07
C THR A 45 -6.71 -1.00 16.37
N GLU A 46 -7.25 0.17 16.04
CA GLU A 46 -6.63 1.47 16.39
C GLU A 46 -6.49 1.64 17.91
N GLU A 47 -7.55 1.33 18.66
CA GLU A 47 -7.55 1.38 20.13
C GLU A 47 -6.51 0.41 20.72
N LEU A 48 -6.35 -0.79 20.15
CA LEU A 48 -5.34 -1.77 20.58
C LEU A 48 -3.92 -1.24 20.35
N VAL A 49 -3.64 -0.67 19.18
CA VAL A 49 -2.33 -0.12 18.83
C VAL A 49 -1.97 1.07 19.74
N GLU A 50 -2.94 1.93 20.04
CA GLU A 50 -2.74 3.07 20.94
C GLU A 50 -2.40 2.59 22.36
N VAL A 51 -3.16 1.63 22.90
CA VAL A 51 -2.91 1.08 24.24
C VAL A 51 -1.56 0.35 24.31
N GLU A 52 -1.18 -0.40 23.28
CA GLU A 52 0.13 -1.06 23.22
C GLU A 52 1.29 -0.05 23.18
N ARG A 53 1.14 1.06 22.44
CA ARG A 53 2.12 2.15 22.40
C ARG A 53 2.25 2.86 23.75
N GLU A 54 1.14 3.14 24.43
CA GLU A 54 1.15 3.73 25.78
C GLU A 54 1.82 2.81 26.81
N LEU A 55 1.56 1.50 26.73
CA LEU A 55 2.20 0.51 27.60
C LEU A 55 3.70 0.40 27.32
N ALA A 56 4.12 0.44 26.06
CA ALA A 56 5.53 0.47 25.68
C ALA A 56 6.25 1.73 26.18
N GLN A 57 5.60 2.91 26.09
CA GLN A 57 6.15 4.17 26.60
C GLN A 57 6.24 4.19 28.14
N LYS A 58 5.26 3.62 28.85
CA LYS A 58 5.32 3.46 30.32
C LYS A 58 6.42 2.49 30.76
N LYS A 59 6.76 1.50 29.94
CA LYS A 59 7.84 0.53 30.21
C LYS A 59 9.25 1.09 29.93
N GLY A 60 9.35 2.16 29.14
CA GLY A 60 10.61 2.85 28.83
C GLY A 60 11.05 3.91 29.86
N SER A 61 10.18 4.34 30.77
CA SER A 61 10.45 5.41 31.74
C SER A 61 10.93 4.92 33.13
N SER A 62 11.36 3.66 33.26
CA SER A 62 11.85 3.10 34.53
C SER A 62 13.33 2.68 34.52
N ASP A 63 14.14 3.17 33.58
CA ASP A 63 15.59 2.97 33.65
C ASP A 63 16.33 4.16 33.04
N GLY A 64 16.94 5.00 33.89
CA GLY A 64 17.71 6.18 33.44
C GLY A 64 17.84 7.28 34.47
N HIS A 65 18.67 7.08 35.49
CA HIS A 65 19.14 8.12 36.41
C HIS A 65 20.44 8.77 35.88
N VAL A 66 20.59 10.07 36.17
CA VAL A 66 21.75 10.99 36.09
C VAL A 66 22.07 11.67 34.75
N GLY A 67 22.06 13.02 34.76
CA GLY A 67 22.82 13.83 33.81
C GLY A 67 22.28 15.24 33.56
N SER A 68 22.71 16.21 34.37
CA SER A 68 22.36 17.64 34.34
C SER A 68 22.82 18.39 33.07
N GLY A 69 22.15 19.50 32.74
CA GLY A 69 22.68 20.51 31.81
C GLY A 69 21.69 21.63 31.44
N ASP A 70 21.83 22.77 32.11
CA ASP A 70 21.14 24.05 31.92
C ASP A 70 21.21 24.64 30.49
N GLY A 71 20.23 25.47 30.12
CA GLY A 71 20.29 26.25 28.87
C GLY A 71 19.07 27.08 28.48
N SER A 72 18.68 28.04 29.31
CA SER A 72 18.04 29.35 29.03
C SER A 72 17.43 29.73 27.66
N THR A 73 16.32 30.50 27.80
CA THR A 73 15.91 31.74 27.08
C THR A 73 14.97 31.73 25.86
N SER A 74 13.74 32.21 26.15
CA SER A 74 13.01 33.36 25.57
C SER A 74 12.54 33.41 24.11
N LEU A 75 11.21 33.32 23.97
CA LEU A 75 10.27 34.41 23.61
C LEU A 75 10.50 35.27 22.33
N GLN A 76 9.52 35.11 21.41
CA GLN A 76 8.62 36.14 20.87
C GLN A 76 8.94 36.97 19.59
N THR A 77 7.83 37.20 18.87
CA THR A 77 7.41 38.27 17.92
C THR A 77 7.77 38.18 16.42
N SER A 78 6.74 37.83 15.65
CA SER A 78 6.02 38.68 14.68
C SER A 78 6.74 39.73 13.80
N GLU A 79 6.27 39.71 12.55
CA GLU A 79 5.93 40.83 11.65
C GLU A 79 6.75 41.08 10.36
N VAL A 80 5.98 40.99 9.27
CA VAL A 80 6.15 41.42 7.88
C VAL A 80 6.01 42.95 7.77
N PRO A 81 6.56 43.60 6.72
CA PRO A 81 5.69 44.02 5.62
C PRO A 81 6.34 44.06 4.22
N GLN A 82 5.44 44.31 3.26
CA GLN A 82 5.50 44.29 1.80
C GLN A 82 6.37 45.38 1.13
N GLY A 83 6.70 45.21 -0.16
CA GLY A 83 7.04 46.34 -1.03
C GLY A 83 7.71 46.06 -2.39
N SER A 84 6.93 45.62 -3.38
CA SER A 84 6.88 46.04 -4.79
C SER A 84 8.13 46.15 -5.71
N ALA A 85 8.09 45.31 -6.77
CA ALA A 85 8.24 45.59 -8.21
C ALA A 85 9.44 46.39 -8.80
N SER A 86 10.21 45.75 -9.69
CA SER A 86 10.14 45.96 -11.17
C SER A 86 11.28 45.27 -11.93
N VAL A 87 10.88 44.44 -12.92
CA VAL A 87 11.40 44.28 -14.30
C VAL A 87 12.92 44.34 -14.56
N SER A 88 13.46 43.25 -15.13
CA SER A 88 14.27 43.27 -16.37
C SER A 88 14.52 41.83 -16.88
N GLN A 89 14.07 41.53 -18.11
CA GLN A 89 14.63 40.45 -18.95
C GLN A 89 15.99 40.92 -19.52
N PRO A 90 16.87 40.01 -19.92
CA PRO A 90 16.92 39.69 -21.35
C PRO A 90 17.13 38.19 -21.67
N SER A 91 16.82 37.92 -22.93
CA SER A 91 16.84 36.68 -23.71
C SER A 91 18.20 35.97 -23.80
N GLY A 92 18.16 34.66 -24.11
CA GLY A 92 19.29 34.00 -24.78
C GLY A 92 19.40 32.50 -24.52
N GLU A 93 18.97 31.71 -25.50
CA GLU A 93 19.19 30.29 -25.70
C GLU A 93 20.52 29.72 -25.18
N SER A 94 20.43 28.61 -24.44
CA SER A 94 21.31 27.46 -24.61
C SER A 94 20.58 26.23 -24.09
N GLY A 95 20.34 25.26 -24.99
CA GLY A 95 19.60 24.04 -24.69
C GLY A 95 20.18 23.30 -23.50
N ASP A 96 19.36 23.18 -22.45
CA ASP A 96 19.60 22.26 -21.36
C ASP A 96 19.31 20.86 -21.89
N GLN A 97 20.36 20.17 -22.34
CA GLN A 97 20.29 18.71 -22.44
C GLN A 97 20.07 18.20 -21.02
N PRO A 98 19.00 17.42 -20.76
CA PRO A 98 18.76 16.92 -19.42
C PRO A 98 19.86 15.90 -19.14
N THR A 99 20.82 16.31 -18.31
CA THR A 99 21.91 15.49 -17.80
C THR A 99 21.33 14.13 -17.37
N ILE A 100 21.73 13.07 -18.06
CA ILE A 100 21.28 11.72 -17.72
C ILE A 100 22.02 11.34 -16.45
N SER A 101 21.32 11.44 -15.32
CA SER A 101 21.79 10.85 -14.08
C SER A 101 21.78 9.33 -14.28
N GLY A 102 22.92 8.66 -14.10
CA GLY A 102 23.08 7.23 -14.41
C GLY A 102 22.07 6.32 -13.70
N GLY A 103 21.45 6.80 -12.61
CA GLY A 103 20.40 6.08 -11.89
C GLY A 103 19.09 5.89 -12.68
N ASP A 104 18.78 6.74 -13.66
CA ASP A 104 17.51 6.63 -14.40
C ASP A 104 17.54 5.48 -15.42
N GLU A 105 18.68 5.23 -16.07
CA GLU A 105 18.84 4.10 -17.00
C GLU A 105 18.78 2.75 -16.28
N ASP A 106 19.33 2.68 -15.07
CA ASP A 106 19.26 1.50 -14.21
C ASP A 106 17.80 1.18 -13.81
N LEU A 107 16.98 2.21 -13.57
CA LEU A 107 15.57 2.05 -13.21
C LEU A 107 14.72 1.58 -14.40
N VAL A 108 14.93 2.14 -15.57
CA VAL A 108 14.27 1.69 -16.80
C VAL A 108 14.61 0.24 -17.10
N THR A 109 15.89 -0.12 -16.93
CA THR A 109 16.35 -1.50 -17.10
C THR A 109 15.71 -2.43 -16.07
N PHE A 110 15.61 -2.01 -14.81
CA PHE A 110 14.92 -2.74 -13.76
C PHE A 110 13.44 -2.99 -14.08
N LEU A 111 12.69 -1.94 -14.44
CA LEU A 111 11.26 -2.04 -14.77
C LEU A 111 11.01 -2.95 -15.99
N LYS A 112 11.91 -2.93 -16.97
CA LYS A 112 11.87 -3.83 -18.13
C LYS A 112 12.19 -5.28 -17.76
N GLY A 113 13.10 -5.49 -16.81
CA GLY A 113 13.49 -6.82 -16.33
C GLY A 113 12.53 -7.43 -15.31
N LEU A 114 11.64 -6.63 -14.73
CA LEU A 114 10.68 -7.09 -13.74
C LEU A 114 9.62 -7.99 -14.40
N PRO A 115 9.37 -9.20 -13.86
CA PRO A 115 8.32 -10.07 -14.38
C PRO A 115 6.96 -9.39 -14.23
N LYS A 116 6.26 -9.16 -15.33
CA LYS A 116 4.93 -8.51 -15.32
C LYS A 116 3.88 -9.37 -14.61
N VAL A 117 4.03 -10.69 -14.66
CA VAL A 117 3.10 -11.63 -14.03
C VAL A 117 3.89 -12.55 -13.09
N ARG A 118 3.43 -12.68 -11.85
CA ARG A 118 3.86 -13.70 -10.90
C ARG A 118 2.61 -14.39 -10.37
N VAL A 119 2.36 -15.62 -10.80
CA VAL A 119 1.23 -16.45 -10.39
C VAL A 119 1.68 -17.90 -10.34
N GLU A 120 1.12 -18.66 -9.40
CA GLU A 120 1.44 -20.09 -9.21
C GLU A 120 0.26 -20.99 -9.56
N ASP A 121 0.47 -22.30 -9.59
CA ASP A 121 -0.58 -23.30 -9.82
C ASP A 121 -1.55 -23.35 -8.62
N GLY A 122 -2.83 -23.52 -8.90
CA GLY A 122 -3.91 -23.55 -7.91
C GLY A 122 -4.74 -22.25 -7.85
N VAL A 123 -5.60 -22.18 -6.83
CA VAL A 123 -6.45 -21.02 -6.56
C VAL A 123 -5.71 -20.05 -5.64
N GLN A 124 -5.59 -18.80 -6.07
CA GLN A 124 -4.86 -17.77 -5.32
C GLN A 124 -5.57 -16.43 -5.34
N LYS A 125 -5.34 -15.62 -4.30
CA LYS A 125 -5.66 -14.19 -4.34
C LYS A 125 -4.64 -13.48 -5.23
N TYR A 126 -5.06 -12.40 -5.87
CA TYR A 126 -4.16 -11.59 -6.68
C TYR A 126 -4.48 -10.11 -6.60
N VAL A 127 -3.49 -9.28 -6.90
CA VAL A 127 -3.63 -7.83 -7.06
C VAL A 127 -3.09 -7.38 -8.41
N LEU A 128 -3.69 -6.30 -8.92
CA LEU A 128 -3.19 -5.56 -10.07
C LEU A 128 -2.50 -4.29 -9.55
N ILE A 129 -1.22 -4.15 -9.83
CA ILE A 129 -0.41 -2.98 -9.44
C ILE A 129 -0.15 -2.15 -10.69
N ARG A 130 -0.31 -0.84 -10.59
CA ARG A 130 -0.05 0.14 -11.63
C ARG A 130 1.12 1.03 -11.21
N VAL A 131 2.05 1.22 -12.13
CA VAL A 131 3.19 2.14 -11.98
C VAL A 131 3.04 3.20 -13.05
N ASP A 132 2.70 4.41 -12.64
CA ASP A 132 2.45 5.52 -13.56
C ASP A 132 3.64 6.45 -13.72
N PRO A 133 3.95 6.87 -14.94
CA PRO A 133 5.03 7.82 -15.17
C PRO A 133 4.72 9.20 -14.57
N GLU A 134 3.44 9.59 -14.51
CA GLU A 134 3.00 10.87 -13.91
C GLU A 134 3.22 10.92 -12.40
N GLN A 135 3.10 9.79 -11.69
CA GLN A 135 3.44 9.72 -10.26
C GLN A 135 4.96 9.61 -10.03
N ASN A 136 5.72 9.45 -11.10
CA ASN A 136 7.15 9.21 -11.09
C ASN A 136 7.86 10.16 -12.06
N GLU A 137 7.46 11.43 -12.16
CA GLU A 137 7.94 12.38 -13.20
C GLU A 137 9.46 12.55 -13.20
N THR A 138 10.10 12.32 -12.06
CA THR A 138 11.57 12.36 -11.93
C THR A 138 12.24 11.15 -12.60
N LYS A 139 11.49 10.13 -13.03
CA LYS A 139 11.98 8.87 -13.60
C LYS A 139 11.64 8.81 -15.10
N ARG A 140 12.59 8.36 -15.92
CA ARG A 140 12.46 8.33 -17.38
C ARG A 140 11.77 7.07 -17.93
N PHE A 141 10.51 6.82 -17.57
CA PHE A 141 9.70 5.82 -18.29
C PHE A 141 8.45 6.46 -18.89
N GLU A 142 8.11 6.08 -20.12
CA GLU A 142 7.08 6.78 -20.92
C GLU A 142 5.71 6.12 -20.87
N THR A 143 5.60 4.93 -20.26
CA THR A 143 4.37 4.14 -20.30
C THR A 143 3.98 3.62 -18.93
N THR A 144 2.68 3.59 -18.65
CA THR A 144 2.13 2.93 -17.47
C THR A 144 2.43 1.44 -17.51
N ILE A 145 2.99 0.93 -16.42
CA ILE A 145 3.32 -0.49 -16.28
C ILE A 145 2.32 -1.14 -15.33
N TYR A 146 1.71 -2.23 -15.79
CA TYR A 146 0.84 -3.06 -14.97
C TYR A 146 1.55 -4.36 -14.57
N LEU A 147 1.43 -4.71 -13.29
CA LEU A 147 2.01 -5.90 -12.70
C LEU A 147 0.91 -6.74 -12.03
N VAL A 148 0.86 -8.02 -12.36
CA VAL A 148 -0.02 -9.00 -11.73
C VAL A 148 0.78 -9.78 -10.70
N ARG A 149 0.30 -9.78 -9.45
CA ARG A 149 0.90 -10.53 -8.34
C ARG A 149 -0.14 -11.41 -7.69
N GLY A 150 0.03 -12.71 -7.77
CA GLY A 150 -0.77 -13.71 -7.09
C GLY A 150 0.09 -14.60 -6.21
N ASN A 151 -0.48 -15.04 -5.10
CA ASN A 151 0.19 -15.96 -4.16
C ASN A 151 -0.85 -16.92 -3.56
N PRO A 152 -0.71 -18.25 -3.74
CA PRO A 152 -1.66 -19.23 -3.18
C PRO A 152 -1.67 -19.27 -1.65
N GLN A 153 -0.56 -18.88 -1.02
CA GLN A 153 -0.42 -18.84 0.45
C GLN A 153 -0.91 -17.51 1.05
N ALA A 154 -1.28 -16.53 0.22
CA ALA A 154 -1.77 -15.25 0.72
C ALA A 154 -3.19 -15.38 1.30
N GLU A 155 -3.28 -15.08 2.59
CA GLU A 155 -4.54 -14.97 3.30
C GLU A 155 -5.29 -13.70 2.90
N TYR A 156 -4.57 -12.63 2.52
CA TYR A 156 -5.12 -11.34 2.13
C TYR A 156 -4.47 -10.75 0.87
N HIS A 157 -5.20 -9.92 0.13
CA HIS A 157 -4.72 -9.28 -1.10
C HIS A 157 -3.46 -8.42 -0.90
N TYR A 158 -3.35 -7.69 0.22
CA TYR A 158 -2.19 -6.84 0.49
C TYR A 158 -0.87 -7.63 0.54
N GLN A 159 -0.92 -8.90 0.98
CA GLN A 159 0.25 -9.77 1.06
C GLN A 159 0.82 -10.08 -0.33
N CYS A 160 -0.01 -10.10 -1.37
CA CYS A 160 0.43 -10.27 -2.75
C CYS A 160 1.20 -9.04 -3.26
N ALA A 161 0.90 -7.85 -2.73
CA ALA A 161 1.50 -6.59 -3.15
C ALA A 161 2.80 -6.26 -2.41
N LEU A 162 2.88 -6.63 -1.12
CA LEU A 162 3.91 -6.17 -0.18
C LEU A 162 5.33 -6.22 -0.72
N ASP A 163 5.78 -7.38 -1.20
CA ASP A 163 7.17 -7.54 -1.64
C ASP A 163 7.47 -6.73 -2.90
N THR A 164 6.51 -6.63 -3.82
CA THR A 164 6.68 -5.87 -5.06
C THR A 164 6.65 -4.36 -4.78
N ILE A 165 5.76 -3.90 -3.92
CA ILE A 165 5.71 -2.48 -3.51
C ILE A 165 7.00 -2.10 -2.81
N LYS A 166 7.47 -2.89 -1.83
CA LYS A 166 8.76 -2.64 -1.15
C LYS A 166 9.94 -2.61 -2.12
N GLU A 167 9.96 -3.51 -3.11
CA GLU A 167 10.99 -3.54 -4.14
C GLU A 167 10.98 -2.25 -5.00
N LEU A 168 9.80 -1.76 -5.37
CA LEU A 168 9.62 -0.51 -6.12
C LEU A 168 9.96 0.73 -5.28
N GLU A 169 9.48 0.81 -4.04
CA GLU A 169 9.76 1.90 -3.10
C GLU A 169 11.25 1.99 -2.77
N SER A 170 11.96 0.87 -2.64
CA SER A 170 13.41 0.84 -2.41
C SER A 170 14.21 1.51 -3.55
N LYS A 171 13.59 1.63 -4.72
CA LYS A 171 14.12 2.27 -5.93
C LYS A 171 13.56 3.68 -6.15
N GLY A 172 12.73 4.16 -5.22
CA GLY A 172 12.03 5.43 -5.31
C GLY A 172 11.00 5.44 -6.45
N ILE A 173 10.34 4.31 -6.67
CA ILE A 173 9.23 4.18 -7.63
C ILE A 173 7.93 4.06 -6.85
N GLU A 174 7.01 4.98 -7.10
CA GLU A 174 5.67 4.95 -6.55
C GLU A 174 4.77 4.03 -7.38
N ALA A 175 4.02 3.17 -6.71
CA ALA A 175 3.15 2.17 -7.31
C ALA A 175 1.82 2.09 -6.55
N GLU A 176 0.74 1.95 -7.30
CA GLU A 176 -0.62 1.93 -6.75
C GLU A 176 -1.30 0.59 -7.00
N VAL A 177 -1.99 0.05 -6.00
CA VAL A 177 -2.83 -1.15 -6.16
C VAL A 177 -4.17 -0.73 -6.76
N GLN A 178 -4.43 -1.10 -8.01
CA GLN A 178 -5.67 -0.76 -8.74
C GLN A 178 -6.85 -1.69 -8.44
N GLY A 179 -6.67 -2.65 -7.53
CA GLY A 179 -7.67 -3.64 -7.17
C GLY A 179 -7.11 -5.04 -7.07
N GLY A 180 -8.00 -6.00 -6.84
CA GLY A 180 -7.64 -7.41 -6.86
C GLY A 180 -8.81 -8.33 -7.19
N GLY A 181 -8.58 -9.62 -6.97
CA GLY A 181 -9.54 -10.69 -7.16
C GLY A 181 -8.93 -12.05 -6.84
N ARG A 182 -9.38 -13.08 -7.54
CA ARG A 182 -8.87 -14.45 -7.49
C ARG A 182 -8.45 -14.90 -8.87
N ILE A 183 -7.43 -15.76 -8.91
CA ILE A 183 -6.98 -16.46 -10.10
C ILE A 183 -6.98 -17.94 -9.77
N GLU A 184 -7.69 -18.74 -10.56
CA GLU A 184 -7.51 -20.18 -10.60
C GLU A 184 -6.58 -20.50 -11.77
N CYS A 185 -5.36 -20.90 -11.47
CA CYS A 185 -4.37 -21.28 -12.45
C CYS A 185 -4.25 -22.80 -12.47
N ARG A 186 -4.67 -23.43 -13.56
CA ARG A 186 -4.51 -24.87 -13.80
C ARG A 186 -3.41 -25.04 -14.83
N MET A 187 -2.15 -25.11 -14.38
CA MET A 187 -0.99 -25.20 -15.28
C MET A 187 -0.99 -26.48 -16.11
N LYS A 188 -1.51 -27.58 -15.55
CA LYS A 188 -1.63 -28.88 -16.25
C LYS A 188 -2.61 -28.82 -17.42
N ASP A 189 -3.75 -28.17 -17.21
CA ASP A 189 -4.82 -28.04 -18.20
C ASP A 189 -4.62 -26.82 -19.12
N ARG A 190 -3.60 -25.99 -18.83
CA ARG A 190 -3.34 -24.70 -19.49
C ARG A 190 -4.55 -23.78 -19.45
N GLN A 191 -5.27 -23.79 -18.33
CA GLN A 191 -6.47 -22.98 -18.12
C GLN A 191 -6.23 -22.01 -16.98
N ILE A 192 -6.63 -20.75 -17.19
CA ILE A 192 -6.56 -19.70 -16.18
C ILE A 192 -7.88 -18.97 -16.15
N GLU A 193 -8.50 -18.90 -14.97
CA GLU A 193 -9.74 -18.19 -14.75
C GLU A 193 -9.53 -17.07 -13.74
N ILE A 194 -9.95 -15.85 -14.10
CA ILE A 194 -9.78 -14.63 -13.30
C ILE A 194 -11.16 -14.11 -12.91
N TYR A 195 -11.39 -13.90 -11.62
CA TYR A 195 -12.72 -13.54 -11.13
C TYR A 195 -12.65 -12.88 -9.74
N GLY A 196 -13.80 -12.48 -9.20
CA GLY A 196 -13.93 -11.94 -7.85
C GLY A 196 -13.43 -10.51 -7.70
N HIS A 197 -13.18 -10.11 -6.45
CA HIS A 197 -12.69 -8.78 -6.10
C HIS A 197 -11.81 -8.82 -4.84
N SER A 198 -11.15 -7.70 -4.52
CA SER A 198 -10.52 -7.46 -3.21
C SER A 198 -11.47 -6.66 -2.34
N TYR A 199 -11.62 -6.99 -1.06
CA TYR A 199 -12.39 -6.15 -0.13
C TYR A 199 -11.71 -4.80 0.09
N GLN A 200 -10.40 -4.82 0.30
CA GLN A 200 -9.63 -3.62 0.64
C GLN A 200 -9.38 -2.72 -0.57
N TYR A 201 -9.21 -3.31 -1.77
CA TYR A 201 -8.79 -2.58 -2.97
C TYR A 201 -9.89 -2.52 -4.04
N GLY A 202 -11.04 -3.15 -3.80
CA GLY A 202 -12.07 -3.30 -4.82
C GLY A 202 -11.67 -4.27 -5.94
N ARG A 203 -12.45 -4.24 -7.02
CA ARG A 203 -12.28 -5.13 -8.17
C ARG A 203 -11.22 -4.56 -9.12
N ALA A 204 -10.22 -5.37 -9.45
CA ALA A 204 -9.26 -5.04 -10.51
C ALA A 204 -9.90 -5.06 -11.90
N ASP A 205 -9.23 -4.44 -12.88
CA ASP A 205 -9.54 -4.68 -14.28
C ASP A 205 -9.04 -6.09 -14.68
N HIS A 206 -9.97 -7.04 -14.67
CA HIS A 206 -9.70 -8.43 -15.02
C HIS A 206 -9.31 -8.61 -16.49
N SER A 207 -9.73 -7.69 -17.38
CA SER A 207 -9.36 -7.70 -18.79
C SER A 207 -7.86 -7.40 -18.98
N ILE A 208 -7.35 -6.37 -18.29
CA ILE A 208 -5.91 -6.04 -18.28
C ILE A 208 -5.11 -7.23 -17.72
N THR A 209 -5.59 -7.80 -16.61
CA THR A 209 -4.96 -8.97 -15.98
C THR A 209 -4.90 -10.15 -16.95
N ALA A 210 -6.00 -10.46 -17.63
CA ALA A 210 -6.08 -11.53 -18.61
C ALA A 210 -5.11 -11.32 -19.78
N GLN A 211 -4.99 -10.09 -20.28
CA GLN A 211 -4.07 -9.75 -21.36
C GLN A 211 -2.62 -9.98 -20.94
N LEU A 212 -2.22 -9.55 -19.74
CA LEU A 212 -0.86 -9.72 -19.22
C LEU A 212 -0.52 -11.20 -19.02
N ILE A 213 -1.46 -11.97 -18.46
CA ILE A 213 -1.30 -13.42 -18.27
C ILE A 213 -1.15 -14.13 -19.61
N LYS A 214 -1.98 -13.79 -20.60
CA LYS A 214 -1.89 -14.36 -21.95
C LYS A 214 -0.57 -14.02 -22.64
N GLN A 215 -0.05 -12.81 -22.45
CA GLN A 215 1.27 -12.42 -22.95
C GLN A 215 2.41 -13.19 -22.26
N PHE A 216 2.27 -13.48 -20.96
CA PHE A 216 3.30 -14.16 -20.18
C PHE A 216 3.36 -15.67 -20.44
N PHE A 217 2.22 -16.36 -20.43
CA PHE A 217 2.15 -17.81 -20.64
C PHE A 217 2.07 -18.22 -22.12
N GLY A 218 1.74 -17.29 -23.01
CA GLY A 218 1.59 -17.54 -24.44
C GLY A 218 0.17 -17.94 -24.85
N SER A 219 -0.02 -18.14 -26.15
CA SER A 219 -1.33 -18.41 -26.77
C SER A 219 -1.93 -19.77 -26.43
N ASP A 220 -1.13 -20.68 -25.89
CA ASP A 220 -1.55 -22.05 -25.58
C ASP A 220 -2.42 -22.12 -24.32
N TYR A 221 -2.39 -21.06 -23.49
CA TYR A 221 -3.21 -20.97 -22.30
C TYR A 221 -4.57 -20.36 -22.62
N GLN A 222 -5.62 -21.06 -22.23
CA GLN A 222 -6.97 -20.54 -22.26
C GLN A 222 -7.19 -19.67 -21.03
N VAL A 223 -7.18 -18.36 -21.25
CA VAL A 223 -7.41 -17.36 -20.20
C VAL A 223 -8.84 -16.83 -20.33
N SER A 224 -9.65 -17.04 -19.30
CA SER A 224 -10.99 -16.48 -19.15
C SER A 224 -11.05 -15.53 -17.96
N TRP A 225 -11.98 -14.58 -18.02
CA TRP A 225 -12.25 -13.70 -16.90
C TRP A 225 -13.72 -13.35 -16.82
N GLY A 226 -14.17 -12.99 -15.63
CA GLY A 226 -15.53 -12.49 -15.43
C GLY A 226 -15.73 -11.75 -14.13
N ASP A 227 -16.81 -10.98 -14.10
CA ASP A 227 -17.15 -10.06 -13.01
C ASP A 227 -17.94 -10.74 -11.87
N TYR A 228 -17.80 -12.06 -11.72
CA TYR A 228 -18.52 -12.89 -10.75
C TYR A 228 -17.61 -13.37 -9.62
N GLY A 229 -18.19 -13.83 -8.50
CA GLY A 229 -17.46 -14.42 -7.37
C GLY A 229 -17.11 -13.42 -6.25
N TYR A 230 -16.96 -13.94 -5.02
CA TYR A 230 -16.73 -13.19 -3.77
C TYR A 230 -15.36 -13.53 -3.17
#